data_AF-A0A9P5R8K0-F1
#
_entry.id   AF-A0A9P5R8K0-F1
#
_cell.length_a   1.000
_cell.length_b   1.000
_cell.length_c   1.000
_cell.angle_alpha   90.00
_cell.angle_beta   90.00
_cell.angle_gamma   90.00
#
_symmetry.space_group_name_H-M   'P 1'
#
loop_
_entity.id
_entity.type
_entity.pdbx_description
1 polymer ?
#
loop_
_entity_poly.entity_id
_entity_poly.type
_entity_poly.pdbx_seq_one_letter_code
_entity_poly.pdbx_strand_id
1 'polypeptide(L)'
;MQRRAQKQKDPIAEVSPRLCEYINSQPAVVLSYARYFGEYPTATKATVTSIDQSGLDVVCHDEGEEHEIRVTFNYSLHAVSQVKDVLSDLAKEAEAALRGNDPHSQGLMPDSPSAVLPDLDALALVLLLVASVAIYLDFFPNTTSPALQWVLKTAGPWRLHLVVQGLALLHVIESLVSVYLTVIVGRGFFQTVDVVLWALLVLVFGYPCLFHLMGLARRQQLQARGRQAE
;
A
#
# COMPACT_ATOMS: atom_id res chain seq x y z
N MET A 1 -23.45 26.62 27.93
CA MET A 1 -22.53 25.61 28.51
C MET A 1 -21.37 25.40 27.54
N GLN A 2 -20.28 26.16 27.68
CA GLN A 2 -19.08 26.02 26.86
C GLN A 2 -18.20 24.92 27.47
N ARG A 3 -18.16 23.72 26.86
CA ARG A 3 -17.07 22.77 27.12
C ARG A 3 -15.82 23.36 26.49
N ARG A 4 -15.01 24.08 27.28
CA ARG A 4 -13.60 24.32 26.94
C ARG A 4 -12.94 22.93 26.87
N ALA A 5 -12.74 22.42 25.66
CA ALA A 5 -11.82 21.34 25.42
C ALA A 5 -10.46 21.82 25.95
N GLN A 6 -10.05 21.27 27.08
CA GLN A 6 -8.74 21.47 27.66
C GLN A 6 -7.75 20.90 26.63
N LYS A 7 -7.12 21.79 25.86
CA LYS A 7 -6.08 21.44 24.88
C LYS A 7 -4.96 20.79 25.68
N GLN A 8 -4.94 19.45 25.72
CA GLN A 8 -3.92 18.69 26.41
C GLN A 8 -2.58 19.15 25.85
N LYS A 9 -1.75 19.73 26.73
CA LYS A 9 -0.49 20.35 26.34
C LYS A 9 0.39 19.24 25.78
N ASP A 10 0.76 19.36 24.50
CA ASP A 10 1.57 18.35 23.84
C ASP A 10 2.96 18.31 24.52
N PRO A 11 3.32 17.18 25.14
CA PRO A 11 4.57 17.08 25.89
C PRO A 11 5.81 17.11 24.99
N ILE A 12 5.66 16.83 23.69
CA ILE A 12 6.73 16.80 22.70
C ILE A 12 6.88 18.17 22.04
N ALA A 13 5.79 18.90 21.83
CA ALA A 13 5.85 20.26 21.28
C ALA A 13 6.72 21.20 22.13
N GLU A 14 6.80 21.00 23.46
CA GLU A 14 7.68 21.81 24.33
C GLU A 14 9.18 21.64 24.04
N VAL A 15 9.58 20.46 23.56
CA VAL A 15 10.98 20.13 23.24
C VAL A 15 11.28 20.17 21.74
N SER A 16 10.25 20.45 20.92
CA SER A 16 10.34 20.53 19.46
C SER A 16 11.53 21.34 18.96
N PRO A 17 11.82 22.57 19.46
CA PRO A 17 12.93 23.36 18.93
C PRO A 17 14.28 22.64 18.98
N ARG A 18 14.56 21.92 20.08
CA ARG A 18 15.81 21.15 20.24
C ARG A 18 15.87 19.93 19.32
N LEU A 19 14.72 19.30 19.07
CA LEU A 19 14.62 18.16 18.18
C LEU A 19 14.75 18.58 16.71
N CYS A 20 14.13 19.70 16.32
CA CYS A 20 14.30 20.29 14.99
C CYS A 20 15.77 20.64 14.73
N GLU A 21 16.45 21.28 15.69
CA GLU A 21 17.88 21.59 15.57
C GLU A 21 18.73 20.32 15.40
N TYR A 22 18.44 19.29 16.19
CA TYR A 22 19.13 18.00 16.09
C TYR A 22 18.93 17.33 14.71
N ILE A 23 17.71 17.31 14.18
CA ILE A 23 17.43 16.68 12.88
C ILE A 23 17.99 17.50 11.73
N ASN A 24 17.83 18.83 11.77
CA ASN A 24 18.34 19.74 10.74
C ASN A 24 19.87 19.76 10.68
N SER A 25 20.57 19.26 11.72
CA SER A 25 22.02 19.01 11.64
C SER A 25 22.40 17.91 10.65
N GLN A 26 21.43 17.09 10.21
CA GLN A 26 21.59 16.00 9.25
C GLN A 26 20.75 16.29 7.99
N PRO A 27 21.17 17.23 7.12
CA PRO A 27 20.36 17.69 5.99
C PRO A 27 20.01 16.58 4.99
N ALA A 28 20.87 15.56 4.85
CA ALA A 28 20.60 14.41 4.00
C ALA A 28 19.37 13.61 4.47
N VAL A 29 19.20 13.44 5.79
CA VAL A 29 18.04 12.75 6.39
C VAL A 29 16.77 13.57 6.18
N VAL A 30 16.82 14.89 6.40
CA VAL A 30 15.65 15.75 6.20
C VAL A 30 15.22 15.77 4.74
N LEU A 31 16.17 15.78 3.82
CA LEU A 31 15.90 15.68 2.40
C LEU A 31 15.26 14.34 2.02
N SER A 32 15.70 13.25 2.67
CA SER A 32 15.10 11.93 2.47
C SER A 32 13.63 11.92 2.87
N TYR A 33 13.25 12.61 3.96
CA TYR A 33 11.85 12.75 4.35
C TYR A 33 11.01 13.47 3.32
N ALA A 34 11.50 14.61 2.81
CA ALA A 34 10.78 15.38 1.80
C ALA A 34 10.60 14.61 0.49
N ARG A 35 11.66 13.92 0.03
CA ARG A 35 11.62 13.15 -1.22
C ARG A 35 10.71 11.95 -1.14
N TYR A 36 10.71 11.30 0.01
CA TYR A 36 10.02 10.04 0.20
C TYR A 36 8.61 10.24 0.76
N PHE A 37 8.49 10.74 1.99
CA PHE A 37 7.19 10.94 2.64
C PHE A 37 6.42 12.15 2.10
N GLY A 38 7.12 13.11 1.51
CA GLY A 38 6.50 14.26 0.86
C GLY A 38 6.15 14.05 -0.61
N GLU A 39 6.60 12.95 -1.22
CA GLU A 39 6.44 12.68 -2.67
C GLU A 39 7.06 13.75 -3.58
N TYR A 40 8.09 14.49 -3.12
CA TYR A 40 8.85 15.45 -3.91
C TYR A 40 10.24 14.90 -4.28
N PRO A 41 10.36 13.92 -5.20
CA PRO A 41 11.64 13.24 -5.48
C PRO A 41 12.74 14.17 -5.99
N THR A 42 12.34 15.27 -6.63
CA THR A 42 13.20 16.32 -7.18
C THR A 42 13.64 17.36 -6.14
N ALA A 43 13.11 17.30 -4.91
CA ALA A 43 13.45 18.25 -3.85
C ALA A 43 14.96 18.35 -3.67
N THR A 44 15.46 19.58 -3.57
CA THR A 44 16.90 19.89 -3.47
C THR A 44 17.31 20.29 -2.06
N LYS A 45 16.35 20.78 -1.26
CA LYS A 45 16.56 21.22 0.12
C LYS A 45 15.32 20.90 0.95
N ALA A 46 15.50 20.56 2.21
CA ALA A 46 14.40 20.36 3.16
C ALA A 46 14.82 20.77 4.57
N THR A 47 13.88 21.28 5.36
CA THR A 47 14.09 21.76 6.74
C THR A 47 12.88 21.37 7.59
N VAL A 48 13.12 20.75 8.75
CA VAL A 48 12.07 20.48 9.74
C VAL A 48 11.77 21.76 10.50
N THR A 49 10.50 22.16 10.54
CA THR A 49 10.05 23.38 11.23
C THR A 49 9.47 23.07 12.61
N SER A 50 8.72 21.99 12.72
CA SER A 50 7.97 21.64 13.94
C SER A 50 7.88 20.12 14.11
N ILE A 51 7.80 19.66 15.36
CA ILE A 51 7.64 18.25 15.73
C ILE A 51 6.68 18.19 16.90
N ASP A 52 5.68 17.33 16.82
CA ASP A 52 4.72 17.12 17.88
C ASP A 52 4.43 15.63 18.08
N GLN A 53 3.48 15.28 18.95
CA GLN A 53 3.16 13.88 19.23
C GLN A 53 2.65 13.07 18.04
N SER A 54 2.19 13.73 16.97
CA SER A 54 1.52 13.12 15.83
C SER A 54 2.35 13.13 14.55
N GLY A 55 3.44 13.88 14.50
CA GLY A 55 4.27 13.96 13.30
C GLY A 55 5.31 15.07 13.35
N LEU A 56 5.88 15.36 12.18
CA LEU A 56 6.76 16.50 11.95
C LEU A 56 6.35 17.29 10.71
N ASP A 57 6.62 18.59 10.75
CA ASP A 57 6.45 19.52 9.63
C ASP A 57 7.80 19.74 8.96
N VAL A 58 7.82 19.56 7.63
CA VAL A 58 9.00 19.73 6.78
C VAL A 58 8.68 20.74 5.71
N VAL A 59 9.51 21.76 5.56
CA VAL A 59 9.48 22.66 4.41
C VAL A 59 10.55 22.20 3.43
N CYS A 60 10.16 21.85 2.21
CA CYS A 60 11.08 21.49 1.14
C CYS A 60 11.09 22.53 0.02
N HIS A 61 12.19 22.58 -0.73
CA HIS A 61 12.31 23.36 -1.95
C HIS A 61 12.42 22.40 -3.14
N ASP A 62 11.46 22.49 -4.04
CA ASP A 62 11.42 21.71 -5.27
C ASP A 62 11.27 22.64 -6.48
N GLU A 63 12.14 22.50 -7.46
CA GLU A 63 12.20 23.35 -8.67
C GLU A 63 12.15 24.89 -8.45
N GLY A 64 12.46 25.35 -7.22
CA GLY A 64 12.43 26.77 -6.85
C GLY A 64 11.16 27.21 -6.10
N GLU A 65 10.19 26.31 -5.88
CA GLU A 65 9.01 26.53 -5.05
C GLU A 65 9.19 25.90 -3.66
N GLU A 66 8.63 26.56 -2.63
CA GLU A 66 8.59 26.03 -1.27
C GLU A 66 7.27 25.27 -1.03
N HIS A 67 7.38 24.05 -0.53
CA HIS A 67 6.22 23.22 -0.14
C HIS A 67 6.32 22.83 1.33
N GLU A 68 5.19 22.88 2.04
CA GLU A 68 5.06 22.45 3.42
C GLU A 68 4.44 21.06 3.46
N ILE A 69 5.17 20.11 4.03
CA ILE A 69 4.84 18.69 4.11
C ILE A 69 4.66 18.30 5.56
N ARG A 70 3.59 17.57 5.84
CA ARG A 70 3.37 16.94 7.15
C ARG A 70 3.68 15.45 7.08
N VAL A 71 4.73 15.02 7.76
CA VAL A 71 5.04 13.59 7.92
C VAL A 71 4.39 13.11 9.21
N THR A 72 3.37 12.25 9.10
CA THR A 72 2.63 11.72 10.25
C THR A 72 3.29 10.48 10.84
N PHE A 73 3.21 10.34 12.16
CA PHE A 73 3.61 9.11 12.85
C PHE A 73 2.45 8.10 12.84
N ASN A 74 2.79 6.82 12.76
CA ASN A 74 1.81 5.73 12.79
C ASN A 74 1.07 5.60 14.14
N TYR A 75 1.64 6.19 15.20
CA TYR A 75 1.06 6.22 16.54
C TYR A 75 1.49 7.50 17.26
N SER A 76 0.67 7.94 18.22
CA SER A 76 1.00 9.11 19.02
C SER A 76 2.15 8.81 19.97
N LEU A 77 3.16 9.67 19.97
CA LEU A 77 4.31 9.57 20.86
C LEU A 77 3.95 10.14 22.23
N HIS A 78 4.29 9.41 23.29
CA HIS A 78 3.96 9.81 24.66
C HIS A 78 5.19 10.28 25.46
N ALA A 79 6.39 9.98 24.97
CA ALA A 79 7.64 10.34 25.62
C ALA A 79 8.67 10.88 24.62
N VAL A 80 9.42 11.90 25.03
CA VAL A 80 10.49 12.53 24.24
C VAL A 80 11.60 11.53 23.87
N SER A 81 11.85 10.53 24.72
CA SER A 81 12.84 9.47 24.44
C SER A 81 12.50 8.67 23.18
N GLN A 82 11.20 8.42 22.94
CA GLN A 82 10.74 7.65 21.78
C GLN A 82 10.91 8.40 20.46
N VAL A 83 10.93 9.74 20.51
CA VAL A 83 10.97 10.58 19.31
C VAL A 83 12.24 10.33 18.51
N LYS A 84 13.39 10.19 19.19
CA LYS A 84 14.67 9.95 18.51
C LYS A 84 14.70 8.62 17.77
N ASP A 85 14.20 7.57 18.40
CA ASP A 85 14.17 6.23 17.82
C ASP A 85 13.24 6.21 16.60
N VAL A 86 12.04 6.76 16.75
CA VAL A 86 11.05 6.86 15.66
C VAL A 86 11.58 7.66 14.47
N LEU A 87 12.23 8.79 14.72
CA LEU A 87 12.86 9.57 13.66
C LEU A 87 14.01 8.79 13.02
N SER A 88 14.84 8.10 13.80
CA SER A 88 15.91 7.28 13.22
C SER A 88 15.37 6.16 12.34
N ASP A 89 14.23 5.58 12.70
CA ASP A 89 13.63 4.49 11.93
C ASP A 89 12.96 5.01 10.65
N LEU A 90 12.25 6.15 10.72
CA LEU A 90 11.75 6.85 9.53
C LEU A 90 12.89 7.23 8.58
N ALA A 91 14.04 7.67 9.11
CA ALA A 91 15.21 8.03 8.31
C ALA A 91 15.76 6.82 7.56
N LYS A 92 15.91 5.68 8.24
CA LYS A 92 16.35 4.43 7.62
C LYS A 92 15.37 3.97 6.53
N GLU A 93 14.08 4.10 6.78
CA GLU A 93 13.02 3.76 5.82
C GLU A 93 13.13 4.61 4.55
N ALA A 94 13.19 5.93 4.70
CA ALA A 94 13.33 6.86 3.59
C ALA A 94 14.64 6.63 2.81
N GLU A 95 15.77 6.42 3.50
CA GLU A 95 17.05 6.13 2.85
C GLU A 95 17.06 4.78 2.13
N ALA A 96 16.44 3.74 2.69
CA ALA A 96 16.34 2.43 2.06
C ALA A 96 15.49 2.49 0.78
N ALA A 97 14.38 3.21 0.83
CA ALA A 97 13.52 3.43 -0.33
C ALA A 97 14.25 4.21 -1.45
N LEU A 98 15.01 5.25 -1.10
CA LEU A 98 15.74 6.07 -2.08
C LEU A 98 17.00 5.40 -2.65
N ARG A 99 17.68 4.53 -1.87
CA ARG A 99 18.84 3.76 -2.37
C ARG A 99 18.44 2.65 -3.32
N GLY A 100 17.23 2.11 -3.19
CA GLY A 100 16.70 1.04 -4.02
C GLY A 100 15.96 1.54 -5.26
N ASN A 101 16.52 2.47 -6.04
CA ASN A 101 15.95 3.00 -7.30
C ASN A 101 15.69 1.91 -8.38
N ASP A 102 14.72 1.05 -8.11
CA ASP A 102 13.91 0.32 -9.08
C ASP A 102 12.59 1.10 -9.17
N PRO A 103 12.11 1.52 -10.36
CA PRO A 103 10.81 2.18 -10.51
C PRO A 103 9.61 1.31 -10.07
N HIS A 104 9.85 0.05 -9.66
CA HIS A 104 8.91 -0.81 -8.95
C HIS A 104 8.91 -0.68 -7.42
N SER A 105 9.70 0.25 -6.86
CA SER A 105 9.84 0.46 -5.41
C SER A 105 8.88 1.52 -4.88
N GLN A 106 7.65 1.59 -5.41
CA GLN A 106 6.55 2.34 -4.79
C GLN A 106 6.07 1.75 -3.44
N GLY A 107 6.69 0.68 -2.95
CA GLY A 107 6.22 -0.05 -1.77
C GLY A 107 7.23 -0.07 -0.64
N LEU A 108 7.37 1.03 0.10
CA LEU A 108 7.92 0.98 1.45
C LEU A 108 7.23 1.93 2.44
N MET A 109 6.08 2.54 2.10
CA MET A 109 5.13 2.86 3.16
C MET A 109 4.93 1.54 3.93
N PRO A 110 4.54 1.53 5.22
CA PRO A 110 3.74 0.41 5.68
C PRO A 110 2.55 0.38 4.72
N ASP A 111 2.63 -0.45 3.67
CA ASP A 111 1.64 -0.55 2.60
C ASP A 111 0.31 -0.55 3.33
N SER A 112 -0.46 0.53 3.17
CA SER A 112 -1.70 0.63 3.90
C SER A 112 -2.46 -0.65 3.59
N PRO A 113 -3.04 -1.32 4.61
CA PRO A 113 -3.77 -2.57 4.38
C PRO A 113 -4.95 -2.37 3.42
N SER A 114 -5.28 -1.10 3.13
CA SER A 114 -6.18 -0.66 2.08
C SER A 114 -5.90 -1.34 0.77
N ALA A 115 -6.95 -1.94 0.23
CA ALA A 115 -6.87 -2.67 -1.01
C ALA A 115 -6.68 -1.69 -2.19
N VAL A 116 -5.64 -1.92 -2.98
CA VAL A 116 -5.32 -1.13 -4.18
C VAL A 116 -5.61 -1.99 -5.40
N LEU A 117 -5.99 -1.34 -6.50
CA LEU A 117 -6.12 -2.03 -7.78
C LEU A 117 -4.77 -2.61 -8.21
N PRO A 118 -4.75 -3.82 -8.79
CA PRO A 118 -3.50 -4.45 -9.19
C PRO A 118 -2.90 -3.73 -10.41
N ASP A 119 -1.58 -3.65 -10.46
CA ASP A 119 -0.87 -3.37 -11.71
C ASP A 119 -1.03 -4.59 -12.62
N LEU A 120 -1.80 -4.43 -13.69
CA LEU A 120 -2.07 -5.50 -14.65
C LEU A 120 -0.91 -5.62 -15.62
N ASP A 121 -0.11 -6.68 -15.46
CA ASP A 121 0.92 -7.04 -16.42
C ASP A 121 0.31 -7.57 -17.74
N ALA A 122 1.15 -7.72 -18.77
CA ALA A 122 0.70 -8.17 -20.08
C ALA A 122 0.03 -9.56 -20.01
N LEU A 123 0.49 -10.44 -19.12
CA LEU A 123 -0.10 -11.76 -18.94
C LEU A 123 -1.51 -11.66 -18.34
N ALA A 124 -1.69 -10.87 -17.29
CA ALA A 124 -2.98 -10.64 -16.65
C ALA A 124 -3.98 -10.02 -17.63
N LEU A 125 -3.55 -9.07 -18.46
CA LEU A 125 -4.41 -8.49 -19.50
C LEU A 125 -4.84 -9.53 -20.54
N VAL A 126 -3.93 -10.39 -20.98
CA VAL A 126 -4.26 -11.48 -21.92
C VAL A 126 -5.23 -12.47 -21.28
N LEU A 127 -5.00 -12.88 -20.03
CA LEU A 127 -5.88 -13.79 -19.31
C LEU A 127 -7.26 -13.19 -19.09
N LEU A 128 -7.34 -11.91 -18.73
CA LEU A 128 -8.60 -11.18 -18.57
C LEU A 128 -9.37 -11.11 -19.89
N LEU A 129 -8.69 -10.84 -21.00
CA LEU A 129 -9.29 -10.84 -22.33
C LEU A 129 -9.83 -12.22 -22.71
N VAL A 130 -9.02 -13.27 -22.51
CA VAL A 130 -9.42 -14.66 -22.81
C VAL A 130 -10.60 -15.09 -21.94
N ALA A 131 -10.58 -14.79 -20.64
CA ALA A 131 -11.68 -15.06 -19.73
C ALA A 131 -12.94 -14.30 -20.14
N SER A 132 -12.82 -13.03 -20.50
CA SER A 132 -13.94 -12.20 -20.96
C SER A 132 -14.57 -12.76 -22.24
N VAL A 133 -13.74 -13.20 -23.19
CA VAL A 133 -14.21 -13.85 -24.43
C VAL A 133 -14.88 -15.18 -24.11
N ALA A 134 -14.32 -16.00 -23.22
CA ALA A 134 -14.90 -17.28 -22.85
C ALA A 134 -16.28 -17.10 -22.16
N ILE A 135 -16.38 -16.17 -21.22
CA ILE A 135 -17.64 -15.82 -20.54
C ILE A 135 -18.66 -15.31 -21.57
N TYR A 136 -18.27 -14.38 -22.44
CA TYR A 136 -19.17 -13.86 -23.47
C TYR A 136 -19.72 -14.98 -24.35
N LEU A 137 -18.86 -15.91 -24.80
CA LEU A 137 -19.27 -16.99 -25.68
C LEU A 137 -20.14 -18.05 -24.99
N ASP A 138 -20.02 -18.22 -23.68
CA ASP A 138 -20.85 -19.13 -22.88
C ASP A 138 -22.28 -18.60 -22.77
N PHE A 139 -22.43 -17.28 -22.57
CA PHE A 139 -23.74 -16.61 -22.49
C PHE A 139 -24.36 -16.32 -23.86
N PHE A 140 -23.54 -16.08 -24.88
CA PHE A 140 -23.98 -15.68 -26.23
C PHE A 140 -23.42 -16.60 -27.32
N PRO A 141 -23.80 -17.89 -27.34
CA PRO A 141 -23.29 -18.86 -28.32
C PRO A 141 -23.72 -18.54 -29.77
N ASN A 142 -24.76 -17.72 -29.96
CA ASN A 142 -25.30 -17.34 -31.27
C ASN A 142 -24.71 -16.02 -31.80
N THR A 143 -23.46 -15.71 -31.48
CA THR A 143 -22.78 -14.49 -31.95
C THR A 143 -22.64 -14.45 -33.48
N THR A 144 -22.76 -13.26 -34.08
CA THR A 144 -22.64 -13.08 -35.55
C THR A 144 -21.20 -12.88 -36.02
N SER A 145 -20.25 -12.68 -35.09
CA SER A 145 -18.85 -12.48 -35.43
C SER A 145 -18.21 -13.76 -35.99
N PRO A 146 -17.64 -13.75 -37.21
CA PRO A 146 -17.02 -14.93 -37.80
C PRO A 146 -15.85 -15.48 -36.96
N ALA A 147 -15.06 -14.60 -36.36
CA ALA A 147 -13.92 -14.98 -35.51
C ALA A 147 -14.39 -15.71 -34.24
N LEU A 148 -15.41 -15.19 -33.56
CA LEU A 148 -15.94 -15.80 -32.35
C LEU A 148 -16.68 -17.11 -32.63
N GLN A 149 -17.37 -17.21 -33.77
CA GLN A 149 -17.95 -18.47 -34.25
C GLN A 149 -16.88 -19.52 -34.54
N TRP A 150 -15.74 -19.12 -35.10
CA TRP A 150 -14.60 -20.03 -35.30
C TRP A 150 -14.07 -20.55 -33.95
N VAL A 151 -13.94 -19.69 -32.93
CA VAL A 151 -13.55 -20.10 -31.57
C VAL A 151 -14.55 -21.10 -30.98
N LEU A 152 -15.85 -20.78 -31.02
CA LEU A 152 -16.91 -21.66 -30.51
C LEU A 152 -16.91 -23.04 -31.17
N LYS A 153 -16.77 -23.10 -32.50
CA LYS A 153 -16.69 -24.36 -33.25
C LYS A 153 -15.45 -25.18 -32.91
N THR A 154 -14.33 -24.51 -32.67
CA THR A 154 -13.05 -25.16 -32.37
C THR A 154 -13.00 -25.67 -30.93
N ALA A 155 -13.40 -24.83 -29.97
CA ALA A 155 -13.37 -25.16 -28.55
C ALA A 155 -14.50 -26.13 -28.16
N GLY A 156 -15.69 -25.94 -28.73
CA GLY A 156 -16.90 -26.67 -28.37
C GLY A 156 -17.62 -26.03 -27.17
N PRO A 157 -18.95 -25.86 -27.21
CA PRO A 157 -19.71 -25.17 -26.16
C PRO A 157 -19.54 -25.79 -24.76
N TRP A 158 -19.51 -27.12 -24.68
CA TRP A 158 -19.39 -27.81 -23.39
C TRP A 158 -18.04 -27.52 -22.69
N ARG A 159 -16.95 -27.48 -23.47
CA ARG A 159 -15.61 -27.21 -22.92
C ARG A 159 -15.52 -25.77 -22.46
N LEU A 160 -16.12 -24.86 -23.22
CA LEU A 160 -16.21 -23.45 -22.86
C LEU A 160 -16.94 -23.26 -21.53
N HIS A 161 -18.09 -23.92 -21.36
CA HIS A 161 -18.85 -23.89 -20.13
C HIS A 161 -18.04 -24.42 -18.93
N LEU A 162 -17.32 -25.53 -19.11
CA LEU A 162 -16.40 -26.03 -18.08
C LEU A 162 -15.30 -25.04 -17.73
N VAL A 163 -14.71 -24.38 -18.72
CA VAL A 163 -13.66 -23.36 -18.48
C VAL A 163 -14.23 -22.21 -17.67
N VAL A 164 -15.43 -21.71 -18.01
CA VAL A 164 -16.08 -20.63 -17.27
C VAL A 164 -16.41 -21.05 -15.84
N GLN A 165 -16.98 -22.25 -15.64
CA GLN A 165 -17.24 -22.77 -14.29
C GLN A 165 -15.94 -22.97 -13.49
N GLY A 166 -14.89 -23.47 -14.13
CA GLY A 166 -13.58 -23.67 -13.51
C GLY A 166 -12.93 -22.35 -13.08
N LEU A 167 -12.99 -21.33 -13.94
CA LEU A 167 -12.53 -19.98 -13.62
C LEU A 167 -13.32 -19.37 -12.46
N ALA A 168 -14.66 -19.47 -12.49
CA ALA A 168 -15.50 -18.99 -11.40
C ALA A 168 -15.16 -19.68 -10.07
N LEU A 169 -14.98 -21.01 -10.07
CA LEU A 169 -14.56 -21.75 -8.89
C LEU A 169 -13.18 -21.34 -8.39
N LEU A 170 -12.21 -21.13 -9.29
CA LEU A 170 -10.87 -20.66 -8.95
C LEU A 170 -10.92 -19.30 -8.25
N HIS A 171 -11.65 -18.33 -8.80
CA HIS A 171 -11.80 -17.00 -8.18
C HIS A 171 -12.47 -17.06 -6.80
N VAL A 172 -13.43 -17.96 -6.60
CA VAL A 172 -14.02 -18.20 -5.27
C VAL A 172 -12.97 -18.74 -4.30
N ILE A 173 -12.16 -19.72 -4.72
CA ILE A 173 -11.08 -20.28 -3.89
C ILE A 173 -10.06 -19.18 -3.55
N GLU A 174 -9.61 -18.40 -4.52
CA GLU A 174 -8.67 -17.30 -4.32
C GLU A 174 -9.21 -16.25 -3.34
N SER A 175 -10.50 -15.91 -3.44
CA SER A 175 -11.18 -15.01 -2.51
C SER A 175 -11.25 -15.57 -1.08
N LEU A 176 -11.45 -16.89 -0.92
CA LEU A 176 -11.37 -17.53 0.40
C LEU A 176 -9.93 -17.50 0.96
N VAL A 177 -8.92 -17.68 0.10
CA VAL A 177 -7.51 -17.56 0.49
C VAL A 177 -7.19 -16.13 0.92
N SER A 178 -7.71 -15.12 0.25
CA SER A 178 -7.48 -13.71 0.63
C SER A 178 -8.09 -13.38 2.00
N VAL A 179 -9.29 -13.91 2.31
CA VAL A 179 -9.89 -13.81 3.64
C VAL A 179 -9.02 -14.52 4.69
N TYR A 180 -8.51 -15.71 4.39
CA TYR A 180 -7.60 -16.42 5.29
C TYR A 180 -6.31 -15.61 5.56
N LEU A 181 -5.70 -15.03 4.52
CA LEU A 181 -4.49 -14.22 4.64
C LEU A 181 -4.74 -12.95 5.47
N THR A 182 -5.85 -12.26 5.24
CA THR A 182 -6.15 -11.01 5.96
C THR A 182 -6.55 -11.26 7.41
N VAL A 183 -7.40 -12.25 7.69
CA VAL A 183 -7.94 -12.52 9.03
C VAL A 183 -6.97 -13.32 9.90
N ILE A 184 -6.46 -14.44 9.39
CA ILE A 184 -5.66 -15.38 10.19
C ILE A 184 -4.19 -14.98 10.19
N VAL A 185 -3.64 -14.70 9.00
CA VAL A 185 -2.21 -14.38 8.86
C VAL A 185 -1.94 -12.93 9.28
N GLY A 186 -2.82 -12.00 8.93
CA GLY A 186 -2.67 -10.57 9.23
C GLY A 186 -2.76 -10.19 10.70
N ARG A 187 -3.38 -11.02 11.56
CA ARG A 187 -3.44 -10.82 13.04
C ARG A 187 -3.85 -9.41 13.47
N GLY A 188 -4.92 -8.87 12.87
CA GLY A 188 -5.44 -7.54 13.19
C GLY A 188 -4.75 -6.38 12.47
N PHE A 189 -3.82 -6.67 11.54
CA PHE A 189 -3.25 -5.68 10.63
C PHE A 189 -4.28 -5.11 9.65
N PHE A 190 -5.18 -5.95 9.14
CA PHE A 190 -6.24 -5.54 8.21
C PHE A 190 -7.51 -5.17 8.97
N GLN A 191 -8.14 -4.06 8.61
CA GLN A 191 -9.47 -3.72 9.12
C GLN A 191 -10.54 -4.58 8.43
N THR A 192 -11.72 -4.69 9.01
CA THR A 192 -12.84 -5.44 8.42
C THR A 192 -13.19 -4.96 7.01
N VAL A 193 -13.08 -3.65 6.76
CA VAL A 193 -13.29 -3.05 5.44
C VAL A 193 -12.24 -3.56 4.45
N ASP A 194 -10.97 -3.61 4.84
CA ASP A 194 -9.88 -4.11 3.99
C ASP A 194 -10.08 -5.59 3.65
N VAL A 195 -10.49 -6.42 4.63
CA VAL A 195 -10.81 -7.84 4.41
C VAL A 195 -11.85 -8.00 3.31
N VAL A 196 -12.94 -7.21 3.37
CA VAL A 196 -14.02 -7.25 2.37
C VAL A 196 -13.53 -6.76 1.02
N LEU A 197 -12.80 -5.64 0.97
CA LEU A 197 -12.29 -5.07 -0.28
C LEU A 197 -11.29 -6.02 -0.97
N TRP A 198 -10.36 -6.61 -0.22
CA TRP A 198 -9.44 -7.62 -0.75
C TRP A 198 -10.17 -8.86 -1.26
N ALA A 199 -11.19 -9.34 -0.55
CA ALA A 199 -12.00 -10.47 -1.00
C ALA A 199 -12.71 -10.17 -2.33
N LEU A 200 -13.28 -8.97 -2.47
CA LEU A 200 -13.96 -8.54 -3.70
C LEU A 200 -12.98 -8.32 -4.86
N LEU A 201 -11.84 -7.66 -4.61
CA LEU A 201 -10.84 -7.42 -5.64
C LEU A 201 -10.22 -8.73 -6.14
N VAL A 202 -9.93 -9.67 -5.26
CA VAL A 202 -9.46 -11.01 -5.66
C VAL A 202 -10.56 -11.78 -6.38
N LEU A 203 -11.83 -11.65 -5.98
CA LEU A 203 -12.94 -12.28 -6.70
C LEU A 203 -13.06 -11.75 -8.15
N VAL A 204 -12.77 -10.47 -8.39
CA VAL A 204 -12.87 -9.86 -9.73
C VAL A 204 -11.61 -10.09 -10.57
N PHE A 205 -10.44 -9.79 -10.01
CA PHE A 205 -9.18 -9.77 -10.75
C PHE A 205 -8.34 -11.03 -10.57
N GLY A 206 -8.63 -11.85 -9.57
CA GLY A 206 -7.99 -13.14 -9.33
C GLY A 206 -6.57 -13.03 -8.78
N TYR A 207 -5.69 -13.89 -9.29
CA TYR A 207 -4.31 -14.03 -8.81
C TYR A 207 -3.46 -12.74 -8.74
N PRO A 208 -3.56 -11.71 -9.60
CA PRO A 208 -2.74 -10.51 -9.49
C PRO A 208 -2.96 -9.79 -8.14
N CYS A 209 -4.21 -9.66 -7.72
CA CYS A 209 -4.56 -9.14 -6.40
C CYS A 209 -4.08 -10.06 -5.27
N LEU A 210 -4.25 -11.38 -5.45
CA LEU A 210 -3.88 -12.34 -4.41
C LEU A 210 -2.38 -12.35 -4.15
N PHE A 211 -1.55 -12.29 -5.19
CA PHE A 211 -0.10 -12.26 -5.07
C PHE A 211 0.39 -10.99 -4.37
N HIS A 212 -0.22 -9.85 -4.71
CA HIS A 212 0.05 -8.60 -4.00
C HIS A 212 -0.26 -8.74 -2.50
N LEU A 213 -1.46 -9.22 -2.16
CA LEU A 213 -1.88 -9.45 -0.78
C LEU A 213 -0.97 -10.45 -0.04
N MET A 214 -0.51 -11.52 -0.71
CA MET A 214 0.45 -12.46 -0.15
C MET A 214 1.77 -11.77 0.23
N GLY A 215 2.23 -10.84 -0.60
CA GLY A 215 3.39 -9.99 -0.31
C GLY A 215 3.21 -9.18 0.96
N LEU A 216 2.05 -8.50 1.10
CA LEU A 216 1.69 -7.73 2.30
C LEU A 216 1.65 -8.60 3.56
N ALA A 217 0.91 -9.70 3.50
CA ALA A 217 0.75 -10.62 4.62
C ALA A 217 2.11 -11.20 5.08
N ARG A 218 3.00 -11.55 4.13
CA ARG A 218 4.34 -12.06 4.44
C ARG A 218 5.23 -11.00 5.10
N ARG A 219 5.24 -9.78 4.58
CA ARG A 219 6.01 -8.66 5.16
C ARG A 219 5.58 -8.39 6.60
N GLN A 220 4.28 -8.36 6.85
CA GLN A 220 3.74 -8.17 8.19
C GLN A 220 4.16 -9.29 9.16
N GLN A 221 4.16 -10.55 8.72
CA GLN A 221 4.67 -11.65 9.54
C GLN A 221 6.14 -11.50 9.91
N LEU A 222 6.98 -11.01 8.98
CA LEU A 222 8.41 -10.80 9.25
C LEU A 222 8.62 -9.70 10.28
N GLN A 223 7.90 -8.57 10.16
CA GLN A 223 7.96 -7.48 11.13
C GLN A 223 7.46 -7.89 12.53
N ALA A 224 6.41 -8.72 12.59
CA ALA A 224 5.90 -9.24 13.86
C ALA A 224 6.90 -10.18 14.55
N ARG A 225 7.68 -10.96 13.78
CA ARG A 225 8.74 -11.83 14.32
C ARG A 225 9.97 -11.06 14.78
N GLY A 226 10.38 -10.03 14.05
CA GLY A 226 11.52 -9.18 14.43
C GLY A 226 11.31 -8.53 15.81
N ARG A 227 10.12 -7.99 16.05
CA ARG A 227 9.72 -7.38 17.34
C ARG A 227 9.67 -8.33 18.53
N GLN A 228 9.67 -9.64 18.32
CA GLN A 228 9.68 -10.63 19.41
C GLN A 228 11.10 -11.10 19.75
N ALA A 229 12.10 -10.75 18.93
CA ALA A 229 13.49 -11.14 19.13
C ALA A 229 14.34 -10.06 19.81
N GLU A 230 13.79 -8.85 19.99
CA GLU A 230 14.35 -7.72 20.74
C GLU A 230 13.79 -7.68 22.18
#